data_AF-A0A372ZRD4-F1
#
_entry.id   AF-A0A372ZRD4-F1
#
_cell.length_a   1.000
_cell.length_b   1.000
_cell.length_c   1.000
_cell.angle_alpha   90.00
_cell.angle_beta   90.00
_cell.angle_gamma   90.00
#
_symmetry.space_group_name_H-M   'P 1'
#
loop_
_entity.id
_entity.type
_entity.pdbx_description
1 polymer ?
#
loop_
_entity_poly.entity_id
_entity_poly.type
_entity_poly.pdbx_seq_one_letter_code
_entity_poly.pdbx_strand_id
1 'polypeptide(L)'
;MPPPHLPTTQSAVLAIEAVAARHGRSVRAQHDIGRDRTFAGLVGPDGPGGSGGSLGELDAIPHEALLEFDGRPAVTVRLFTHDEVAVTVEGIAFDVDRDRVPGFLNAVWSDLVHVKARTFPPSTTLIVTVPGEPSHREDIGVHSLTPWLSGRIR
;
A
#
# COMPACT_ATOMS: atom_id res chain seq x y z
N MET A 1 -13.94 7.58 -16.57
CA MET A 1 -12.94 8.65 -16.83
C MET A 1 -11.60 8.07 -16.41
N PRO A 2 -10.56 8.12 -17.25
CA PRO A 2 -9.26 7.61 -16.85
C PRO A 2 -8.75 8.39 -15.62
N PRO A 3 -8.01 7.74 -14.70
CA PRO A 3 -7.43 8.42 -13.56
C PRO A 3 -6.50 9.56 -14.02
N PRO A 4 -6.37 10.64 -13.24
CA PRO A 4 -5.41 11.69 -13.54
C PRO A 4 -3.99 11.09 -13.49
N HIS A 5 -3.18 11.36 -14.51
CA HIS A 5 -1.79 10.92 -14.53
C HIS A 5 -0.97 11.70 -13.48
N LEU A 6 -0.20 10.98 -12.67
CA LEU A 6 0.57 11.49 -11.53
C LEU A 6 2.06 11.30 -11.81
N PRO A 7 2.67 12.14 -12.67
CA PRO A 7 4.03 11.93 -13.16
C PRO A 7 5.13 12.14 -12.10
N THR A 8 4.79 12.69 -10.92
CA THR A 8 5.75 12.98 -9.86
C THR A 8 5.25 12.47 -8.50
N THR A 9 6.20 12.19 -7.60
CA THR A 9 5.91 11.78 -6.22
C THR A 9 5.14 12.83 -5.47
N GLN A 10 5.48 14.10 -5.65
CA GLN A 10 4.72 15.20 -5.07
C GLN A 10 3.26 15.23 -5.57
N SER A 11 3.02 15.02 -6.88
CA SER A 11 1.66 14.97 -7.41
C SER A 11 0.85 13.79 -6.84
N ALA A 12 1.48 12.63 -6.68
CA ALA A 12 0.85 11.46 -6.08
C ALA A 12 0.51 11.67 -4.60
N VAL A 13 1.45 12.21 -3.81
CA VAL A 13 1.25 12.57 -2.39
C VAL A 13 0.05 13.51 -2.26
N LEU A 14 0.03 14.61 -3.00
CA LEU A 14 -1.06 15.60 -2.93
C LEU A 14 -2.43 15.00 -3.29
N ALA A 15 -2.47 14.13 -4.31
CA ALA A 15 -3.71 13.47 -4.71
C ALA A 15 -4.21 12.51 -3.61
N ILE A 16 -3.29 11.75 -3.00
CA ILE A 16 -3.61 10.82 -1.91
C ILE A 16 -4.08 11.58 -0.66
N GLU A 17 -3.39 12.64 -0.25
CA GLU A 17 -3.77 13.49 0.88
C GLU A 17 -5.13 14.13 0.67
N ALA A 18 -5.44 14.57 -0.56
CA ALA A 18 -6.75 15.12 -0.90
C ALA A 18 -7.87 14.08 -0.74
N VAL A 19 -7.64 12.81 -1.09
CA VAL A 19 -8.61 11.73 -0.86
C VAL A 19 -8.74 11.44 0.64
N ALA A 20 -7.63 11.37 1.37
CA ALA A 20 -7.64 11.15 2.82
C ALA A 20 -8.43 12.22 3.56
N ALA A 21 -8.24 13.49 3.20
CA ALA A 21 -8.97 14.63 3.77
C ALA A 21 -10.48 14.53 3.52
N ARG A 22 -10.92 14.11 2.33
CA ARG A 22 -12.36 13.89 2.02
C ARG A 22 -13.00 12.83 2.89
N HIS A 23 -12.22 11.82 3.29
CA HIS A 23 -12.66 10.72 4.16
C HIS A 23 -12.38 10.96 5.65
N GLY A 24 -11.91 12.17 6.01
CA GLY A 24 -11.59 12.53 7.40
C GLY A 24 -10.44 11.70 8.01
N ARG A 25 -9.53 11.18 7.18
CA ARG A 25 -8.40 10.35 7.62
C ARG A 25 -7.21 11.23 7.99
N SER A 26 -6.63 10.96 9.15
CA SER A 26 -5.37 11.57 9.56
C SER A 26 -4.23 10.89 8.83
N VAL A 27 -3.34 11.67 8.23
CA VAL A 27 -2.15 11.17 7.55
C VAL A 27 -0.91 11.51 8.37
N ARG A 28 -0.07 10.52 8.60
CA ARG A 28 1.30 10.71 9.03
C ARG A 28 2.19 10.50 7.82
N ALA A 29 2.67 11.60 7.24
CA ALA A 29 3.53 11.57 6.08
C ALA A 29 5.01 11.71 6.49
N GLN A 30 5.83 10.79 6.02
CA GLN A 30 7.29 10.88 6.08
C GLN A 30 7.81 11.06 4.65
N HIS A 31 8.47 12.18 4.40
CA HIS A 31 9.00 12.55 3.10
C HIS A 31 10.53 12.45 3.13
N ASP A 32 11.09 11.71 2.18
CA ASP A 32 12.51 11.83 1.78
C ASP A 32 12.62 12.41 0.36
N ILE A 33 11.57 13.14 -0.08
CA ILE A 33 11.43 13.76 -1.40
C ILE A 33 12.64 14.64 -1.69
N GLY A 34 13.34 14.35 -2.80
CA GLY A 34 14.50 15.13 -3.24
C GLY A 34 15.79 14.84 -2.49
N ARG A 35 15.86 13.84 -1.59
CA ARG A 35 17.15 13.23 -1.26
C ARG A 35 17.57 12.35 -2.43
N ASP A 36 18.23 12.94 -3.41
CA ASP A 36 19.12 12.22 -4.32
C ASP A 36 20.18 11.50 -3.47
N ARG A 37 19.86 10.29 -2.99
CA ARG A 37 20.89 9.31 -2.67
C ARG A 37 21.31 8.73 -4.01
N THR A 38 22.09 9.51 -4.75
CA THR A 38 22.92 8.97 -5.82
C THR A 38 23.61 7.75 -5.21
N PHE A 39 23.35 6.57 -5.77
CA PHE A 39 23.95 5.31 -5.34
C PHE A 39 25.48 5.40 -5.48
N ALA A 40 26.13 5.93 -4.46
CA ALA A 40 27.54 5.77 -4.18
C ALA A 40 27.64 4.79 -3.00
N GLY A 41 27.23 3.54 -3.25
CA GLY A 41 27.13 2.51 -2.23
C GLY A 41 27.08 1.11 -2.78
N LEU A 42 27.71 0.87 -3.95
CA LEU A 42 27.99 -0.49 -4.46
C LEU A 42 29.49 -0.84 -4.41
N VAL A 43 30.32 -0.02 -3.76
CA VAL A 43 31.72 -0.35 -3.50
C VAL A 43 32.13 0.12 -2.11
N GLY A 44 32.01 -0.78 -1.14
CA GLY A 44 32.73 -0.77 0.13
C GLY A 44 33.15 -2.22 0.40
N PRO A 45 34.42 -2.47 0.74
CA PRO A 45 35.01 -3.80 0.77
C PRO A 45 34.37 -4.63 1.90
N ASP A 46 34.47 -5.96 1.82
CA ASP A 46 34.10 -6.90 2.88
C ASP A 46 32.65 -7.42 2.81
N GLY A 47 32.43 -8.42 1.95
CA GLY A 47 31.53 -9.51 2.33
C GLY A 47 32.12 -10.25 3.54
N PRO A 48 31.30 -10.78 4.47
CA PRO A 48 30.77 -12.13 4.31
C PRO A 48 29.36 -12.34 4.92
N GLY A 49 28.82 -13.55 4.77
CA GLY A 49 27.43 -13.91 5.11
C GLY A 49 27.03 -13.83 6.60
N GLY A 50 25.72 -13.95 6.82
CA GLY A 50 25.12 -14.00 8.15
C GLY A 50 23.66 -14.47 8.10
N SER A 51 23.42 -15.63 8.67
CA SER A 51 22.15 -16.33 8.80
C SER A 51 21.17 -15.65 9.77
N GLY A 52 19.88 -15.68 9.43
CA GLY A 52 18.78 -15.88 10.38
C GLY A 52 18.22 -14.62 11.06
N GLY A 53 16.94 -14.34 10.78
CA GLY A 53 16.06 -13.71 11.76
C GLY A 53 15.15 -12.61 11.24
N SER A 54 13.85 -12.90 11.30
CA SER A 54 12.73 -11.95 11.46
C SER A 54 12.17 -11.29 10.20
N LEU A 55 10.84 -11.26 10.15
CA LEU A 55 9.92 -10.65 9.18
C LEU A 55 10.03 -9.10 9.12
N GLY A 56 11.24 -8.55 9.11
CA GLY A 56 11.51 -7.10 9.15
C GLY A 56 12.26 -6.53 7.95
N GLU A 57 12.66 -7.36 6.98
CA GLU A 57 13.54 -6.95 5.89
C GLU A 57 12.79 -6.41 4.66
N LEU A 58 11.93 -5.41 4.91
CA LEU A 58 11.51 -4.44 3.89
C LEU A 58 12.09 -3.04 4.17
N ASP A 59 13.00 -2.94 5.13
CA ASP A 59 13.60 -1.68 5.61
C ASP A 59 14.77 -1.18 4.73
N ALA A 60 15.09 -1.88 3.63
CA ALA A 60 16.24 -1.57 2.79
C ALA A 60 15.90 -0.96 1.42
N ILE A 61 14.61 -0.85 1.05
CA ILE A 61 14.24 -0.22 -0.22
C ILE A 61 13.97 1.27 0.03
N PRO A 62 14.79 2.18 -0.52
CA PRO A 62 14.61 3.62 -0.35
C PRO A 62 13.29 4.04 -1.01
N HIS A 63 12.32 4.48 -0.21
CA HIS A 63 11.09 5.12 -0.67
C HIS A 63 11.27 6.64 -0.63
N GLU A 64 10.64 7.34 -1.57
CA GLU A 64 10.68 8.80 -1.63
C GLU A 64 9.62 9.43 -0.72
N ALA A 65 8.48 8.75 -0.55
CA ALA A 65 7.44 9.14 0.39
C ALA A 65 6.75 7.93 1.01
N LEU A 66 6.51 8.00 2.32
CA LEU A 66 5.72 7.05 3.10
C LEU A 66 4.53 7.80 3.69
N LEU A 67 3.32 7.34 3.37
CA LEU A 67 2.08 7.86 3.94
C LEU A 67 1.43 6.76 4.77
N GLU A 68 1.29 7.02 6.06
CA GLU A 68 0.59 6.14 6.99
C GLU A 68 -0.73 6.78 7.39
N PHE A 69 -1.81 6.01 7.29
CA PHE A 69 -3.15 6.46 7.65
C PHE A 69 -3.61 5.74 8.90
N ASP A 70 -3.85 6.52 9.94
CA ASP A 70 -4.34 5.99 11.21
C ASP A 70 -5.83 5.63 11.12
N GLY A 71 -6.21 4.65 11.94
CA GLY A 71 -7.60 4.19 12.08
C GLY A 71 -7.82 2.81 11.48
N ARG A 72 -9.09 2.48 11.22
CA ARG A 72 -9.49 1.24 10.56
C ARG A 72 -10.19 1.56 9.23
N PRO A 73 -9.76 0.95 8.10
CA PRO A 73 -8.57 0.11 7.98
C PRO A 73 -7.26 0.90 8.14
N ALA A 74 -6.23 0.27 8.70
CA ALA A 74 -4.85 0.76 8.69
C ALA A 74 -4.32 0.66 7.26
N VAL A 75 -3.82 1.78 6.72
CA VAL A 75 -3.34 1.84 5.34
C VAL A 75 -1.95 2.47 5.33
N THR A 76 -1.05 1.87 4.55
CA THR A 76 0.28 2.40 4.31
C THR A 76 0.49 2.50 2.80
N VAL A 77 0.99 3.64 2.33
CA VAL A 77 1.36 3.85 0.93
C VAL A 77 2.83 4.25 0.88
N ARG A 78 3.62 3.51 0.11
CA ARG A 78 5.04 3.80 -0.13
C ARG A 78 5.24 4.11 -1.60
N LEU A 79 5.74 5.29 -1.90
CA LEU A 79 6.03 5.75 -3.26
C LEU A 79 7.54 5.68 -3.51
N PHE A 80 7.93 5.12 -4.66
CA PHE A 80 9.32 4.97 -5.08
C PHE A 80 9.62 5.85 -6.31
N THR A 81 10.91 6.07 -6.58
CA THR A 81 11.39 7.00 -7.63
C THR A 81 11.01 6.58 -9.06
N HIS A 82 10.85 5.28 -9.33
CA HIS A 82 10.60 4.74 -10.68
C HIS A 82 9.12 4.44 -10.96
N ASP A 83 8.22 5.27 -10.42
CA ASP A 83 6.75 5.12 -10.57
C ASP A 83 6.14 3.90 -9.86
N GLU A 84 6.98 3.07 -9.23
CA GLU A 84 6.56 1.98 -8.38
C GLU A 84 5.87 2.51 -7.10
N VAL A 85 4.83 1.80 -6.68
CA VAL A 85 4.12 2.08 -5.44
C VAL A 85 3.77 0.77 -4.75
N ALA A 86 3.94 0.74 -3.44
CA ALA A 86 3.45 -0.33 -2.60
C ALA A 86 2.31 0.20 -1.73
N VAL A 87 1.11 -0.33 -1.95
CA VAL A 87 -0.06 -0.06 -1.11
C VAL A 87 -0.26 -1.24 -0.19
N THR A 88 -0.42 -1.00 1.11
CA THR A 88 -0.71 -2.04 2.10
C THR A 88 -1.97 -1.66 2.87
N VAL A 89 -2.95 -2.57 2.92
CA VAL A 89 -4.20 -2.41 3.65
C VAL A 89 -4.29 -3.52 4.70
N GLU A 90 -4.32 -3.16 5.98
CA GLU A 90 -4.37 -4.13 7.10
C GLU A 90 -3.26 -5.19 7.01
N GLY A 91 -2.06 -4.80 6.54
CA GLY A 91 -0.92 -5.69 6.35
C GLY A 91 -0.93 -6.52 5.06
N ILE A 92 -1.94 -6.35 4.20
CA ILE A 92 -2.04 -7.02 2.90
C ILE A 92 -1.52 -6.08 1.82
N ALA A 93 -0.48 -6.49 1.10
CA ALA A 93 0.08 -5.73 -0.01
C ALA A 93 -0.81 -5.85 -1.25
N PHE A 94 -1.01 -4.74 -1.94
CA PHE A 94 -1.72 -4.63 -3.20
C PHE A 94 -0.79 -4.04 -4.24
N ASP A 95 -0.76 -4.67 -5.42
CA ASP A 95 -0.13 -4.13 -6.60
C ASP A 95 -1.13 -3.23 -7.34
N VAL A 96 -0.87 -1.92 -7.32
CA VAL A 96 -1.75 -0.89 -7.87
C VAL A 96 -0.89 0.13 -8.58
N ASP A 97 -1.24 0.52 -9.81
CA ASP A 97 -0.54 1.60 -10.51
C ASP A 97 -0.65 2.91 -9.73
N ARG A 98 0.41 3.71 -9.69
CA ARG A 98 0.46 5.00 -8.99
C ARG A 98 -0.73 5.91 -9.30
N ASP A 99 -1.12 6.01 -10.56
CA ASP A 99 -2.26 6.83 -11.02
C ASP A 99 -3.59 6.36 -10.44
N ARG A 100 -3.71 5.07 -10.12
CA ARG A 100 -4.93 4.43 -9.61
C ARG A 100 -5.01 4.43 -8.09
N VAL A 101 -3.91 4.68 -7.38
CA VAL A 101 -3.88 4.69 -5.91
C VAL A 101 -4.96 5.59 -5.29
N PRO A 102 -5.19 6.84 -5.75
CA PRO A 102 -6.25 7.66 -5.17
C PRO A 102 -7.65 7.05 -5.33
N GLY A 103 -7.93 6.40 -6.48
CA GLY A 103 -9.18 5.71 -6.74
C GLY A 103 -9.35 4.46 -5.87
N PHE A 104 -8.27 3.68 -5.72
CA PHE A 104 -8.20 2.52 -4.84
C PHE A 104 -8.45 2.90 -3.38
N LEU A 105 -7.76 3.92 -2.85
CA LEU A 105 -7.96 4.40 -1.47
C LEU A 105 -9.38 4.92 -1.25
N ASN A 106 -9.93 5.61 -2.25
CA ASN A 106 -11.31 6.03 -2.20
C ASN A 106 -12.25 4.82 -2.08
N ALA A 107 -12.04 3.75 -2.83
CA ALA A 107 -12.83 2.52 -2.71
C ALA A 107 -12.67 1.84 -1.33
N VAL A 108 -11.45 1.81 -0.80
CA VAL A 108 -11.14 1.26 0.53
C VAL A 108 -11.90 2.00 1.64
N TRP A 109 -11.92 3.32 1.60
CA TRP A 109 -12.61 4.13 2.62
C TRP A 109 -14.11 4.31 2.37
N SER A 110 -14.59 4.09 1.13
CA SER A 110 -16.01 4.18 0.75
C SER A 110 -16.79 2.86 0.90
N ASP A 111 -16.29 1.91 1.68
CA ASP A 111 -17.01 0.65 1.96
C ASP A 111 -17.09 -0.35 0.79
N LEU A 112 -16.32 -0.15 -0.30
CA LEU A 112 -16.35 -1.00 -1.49
C LEU A 112 -15.45 -2.25 -1.37
N VAL A 113 -15.11 -2.61 -0.13
CA VAL A 113 -14.24 -3.73 0.22
C VAL A 113 -15.07 -4.83 0.84
N HIS A 114 -14.86 -6.06 0.37
CA HIS A 114 -15.43 -7.25 0.98
C HIS A 114 -14.42 -8.38 1.02
N VAL A 115 -14.58 -9.24 2.01
CA VAL A 115 -13.76 -10.44 2.19
C VAL A 115 -14.60 -11.64 1.77
N LYS A 116 -14.11 -12.39 0.78
CA LYS A 116 -14.72 -13.64 0.38
C LYS A 116 -14.04 -14.78 1.13
N ALA A 117 -14.78 -15.45 2.02
CA ALA A 117 -14.30 -16.64 2.70
C ALA A 117 -14.83 -17.90 2.00
N ARG A 118 -13.96 -18.88 1.79
CA ARG A 118 -14.29 -20.20 1.26
C ARG A 118 -13.97 -21.25 2.30
N THR A 119 -14.89 -22.17 2.54
CA THR A 119 -14.72 -23.22 3.56
C THR A 119 -13.92 -24.43 3.06
N PHE A 120 -13.92 -24.72 1.75
CA PHE A 120 -13.20 -25.89 1.21
C PHE A 120 -12.74 -25.75 -0.26
N PRO A 121 -11.41 -25.78 -0.54
CA PRO A 121 -10.33 -25.58 0.41
C PRO A 121 -10.44 -24.21 1.13
N PRO A 122 -9.93 -24.11 2.38
CA PRO A 122 -10.00 -22.88 3.15
C PRO A 122 -9.18 -21.79 2.48
N SER A 123 -9.85 -20.74 2.00
CA SER A 123 -9.19 -19.55 1.46
C SER A 123 -9.99 -18.33 1.82
N THR A 124 -9.30 -17.22 2.07
CA THR A 124 -9.93 -15.93 2.35
C THR A 124 -9.32 -14.93 1.38
N THR A 125 -10.13 -14.24 0.61
CA THR A 125 -9.65 -13.29 -0.41
C THR A 125 -10.25 -11.93 -0.12
N LEU A 126 -9.39 -10.91 0.02
CA LEU A 126 -9.78 -9.52 0.10
C LEU A 126 -10.07 -9.01 -1.31
N ILE A 127 -11.25 -8.43 -1.52
CA ILE A 127 -11.67 -7.92 -2.81
C ILE A 127 -12.00 -6.44 -2.66
N VAL A 128 -11.28 -5.61 -3.41
CA VAL A 128 -11.50 -4.16 -3.49
C VAL A 128 -12.06 -3.83 -4.88
N THR A 129 -13.27 -3.29 -4.91
CA THR A 129 -13.93 -2.92 -6.17
C THR A 129 -13.78 -1.42 -6.41
N VAL A 130 -12.95 -1.06 -7.39
CA VAL A 130 -12.77 0.33 -7.82
C VAL A 130 -13.70 0.60 -9.01
N PRO A 131 -14.61 1.59 -8.93
CA PRO A 131 -15.51 1.90 -10.04
C PRO A 131 -14.75 2.28 -11.33
N GLY A 132 -14.98 1.54 -12.40
CA GLY A 132 -14.32 1.79 -13.69
C GLY A 132 -13.00 1.02 -13.90
N GLU A 133 -12.60 0.17 -12.95
CA GLU A 133 -11.39 -0.63 -13.02
C GLU A 133 -11.66 -2.11 -12.67
N PRO A 134 -10.77 -3.05 -13.05
CA PRO A 134 -10.83 -4.41 -12.55
C PRO A 134 -10.73 -4.45 -11.02
N SER A 135 -11.50 -5.32 -10.38
CA SER A 135 -11.41 -5.51 -8.93
C SER A 135 -10.06 -6.10 -8.55
N HIS A 136 -9.39 -5.50 -7.56
CA HIS A 136 -8.16 -6.03 -6.98
C HIS A 136 -8.51 -7.14 -6.01
N ARG A 137 -7.79 -8.27 -6.09
CA ARG A 137 -8.02 -9.46 -5.28
C ARG A 137 -6.71 -9.93 -4.70
N GLU A 138 -6.65 -10.01 -3.38
CA GLU A 138 -5.47 -10.49 -2.68
C GLU A 138 -5.84 -11.55 -1.67
N ASP A 139 -5.08 -12.64 -1.62
CA ASP A 139 -5.32 -13.71 -0.68
C ASP A 139 -4.83 -13.31 0.73
N ILE A 140 -5.74 -13.46 1.68
CA ILE A 140 -5.49 -13.19 3.09
C ILE A 140 -4.96 -14.48 3.71
N GLY A 141 -3.72 -14.41 4.22
CA GLY A 141 -3.18 -15.45 5.07
C GLY A 141 -4.07 -15.68 6.29
N VAL A 142 -4.21 -16.93 6.73
CA VAL A 142 -5.11 -17.31 7.84
C VAL A 142 -4.80 -16.53 9.14
N HIS A 143 -3.56 -16.08 9.31
CA HIS A 143 -3.09 -15.28 10.45
C HIS A 143 -3.24 -13.77 10.28
N SER A 144 -3.66 -13.30 9.10
CA SER A 144 -3.77 -11.87 8.76
C SER A 144 -5.21 -11.33 8.89
N LEU A 145 -6.14 -12.12 9.44
CA LEU A 145 -7.52 -11.72 9.68
C LEU A 145 -7.61 -10.74 10.87
N THR A 146 -7.50 -9.46 10.57
CA THR A 146 -7.74 -8.40 11.54
C THR A 146 -9.23 -8.25 11.85
N PRO A 147 -9.62 -7.63 12.97
CA PRO A 147 -11.04 -7.48 13.29
C PRO A 147 -11.80 -6.62 12.27
N TRP A 148 -11.12 -5.73 11.53
CA TRP A 148 -11.74 -4.99 10.43
C TRP A 148 -12.06 -5.94 9.26
N LEU A 149 -11.12 -6.81 8.87
CA LEU A 149 -11.32 -7.80 7.81
C LEU A 149 -12.44 -8.80 8.16
N SER A 150 -12.49 -9.26 9.41
CA SER A 150 -13.55 -10.16 9.87
C SER A 150 -14.95 -9.53 9.76
N GLY A 151 -15.07 -8.22 9.99
CA GLY A 151 -16.34 -7.48 9.83
C GLY A 151 -16.78 -7.30 8.38
N ARG A 152 -15.95 -7.68 7.41
CA ARG A 152 -16.18 -7.54 5.95
C ARG A 152 -16.45 -8.86 5.25
N ILE A 153 -16.51 -9.97 5.97
CA ILE A 153 -16.77 -11.29 5.40
C ILE A 153 -18.18 -11.31 4.80
N ARG A 154 -18.27 -11.71 3.53
CA ARG A 154 -19.51 -11.92 2.78
C ARG A 154 -19.54 -13.32 2.15
#